data_AF-A0A355B216-F1
#
_entry.id   AF-A0A355B216-F1
#
_cell.length_a   1.000
_cell.length_b   1.000
_cell.length_c   1.000
_cell.angle_alpha   90.00
_cell.angle_beta   90.00
_cell.angle_gamma   90.00
#
_symmetry.space_group_name_H-M   'P 1'
#
loop_
_entity.id
_entity.type
_entity.pdbx_description
1 polymer ?
#
loop_
_entity_poly.entity_id
_entity_poly.type
_entity_poly.pdbx_seq_one_letter_code
_entity_poly.pdbx_strand_id
1 'polypeptide(L)'
;MRHKMIRSLESGKSREVVMQPMTIGKLAKESGVNVETVRYYERRGLIEQPRERRGAFRVYPPEAATLIRSIKRAQALGFSLKEIKELMALRLDEQTMCGDILAQAERKIAEIDEKLHSLRAVKCQLTRLASACREEAPILECPILEALDGKS
;
A
#
# COMPACT_ATOMS: atom_id res chain seq x y z
N MET A 1 14.21 61.12 -36.32
CA MET A 1 13.39 60.90 -35.10
C MET A 1 13.68 59.49 -34.61
N ARG A 2 14.45 59.35 -33.51
CA ARG A 2 13.96 58.91 -32.17
C ARG A 2 13.23 57.54 -32.22
N HIS A 3 13.46 56.54 -31.40
CA HIS A 3 14.39 56.17 -30.32
C HIS A 3 13.92 54.77 -29.87
N LYS A 4 14.84 53.85 -29.51
CA LYS A 4 14.73 52.83 -28.44
C LYS A 4 13.43 51.97 -28.31
N MET A 5 13.56 50.63 -28.31
CA MET A 5 13.74 49.84 -27.07
C MET A 5 13.76 48.31 -27.30
N ILE A 6 14.70 47.71 -26.59
CA ILE A 6 14.88 46.29 -26.25
C ILE A 6 13.76 45.81 -25.31
N ARG A 7 13.34 44.54 -25.42
CA ARG A 7 13.03 43.61 -24.30
C ARG A 7 12.70 42.21 -24.85
N SER A 8 13.63 41.27 -24.70
CA SER A 8 13.60 40.16 -23.72
C SER A 8 12.75 38.99 -24.22
N LEU A 9 13.34 37.83 -24.60
CA LEU A 9 13.70 36.72 -23.69
C LEU A 9 12.55 36.49 -22.70
N GLU A 10 11.81 35.38 -22.76
CA GLU A 10 12.28 34.11 -22.19
C GLU A 10 11.61 32.89 -22.86
N SER A 11 12.46 31.98 -23.32
CA SER A 11 12.13 30.61 -23.70
C SER A 11 11.76 29.81 -22.46
N GLY A 12 10.54 29.24 -22.48
CA GLY A 12 10.06 28.30 -21.48
C GLY A 12 10.95 27.07 -21.39
N LYS A 13 11.89 27.08 -20.44
CA LYS A 13 12.71 25.94 -20.08
C LYS A 13 11.82 24.93 -19.36
N SER A 14 11.37 23.90 -20.08
CA SER A 14 10.82 22.68 -19.50
C SER A 14 11.71 22.28 -18.32
N ARG A 15 11.15 22.29 -17.11
CA ARG A 15 11.83 21.81 -15.91
C ARG A 15 12.10 20.33 -16.08
N GLU A 16 13.25 20.01 -16.64
CA GLU A 16 13.87 18.70 -16.47
C GLU A 16 14.14 18.57 -14.96
N VAL A 17 13.22 17.92 -14.27
CA VAL A 17 13.40 17.59 -12.85
C VAL A 17 14.51 16.56 -12.82
N VAL A 18 15.75 17.03 -12.71
CA VAL A 18 16.91 16.19 -12.45
C VAL A 18 16.62 15.52 -11.11
N MET A 19 16.12 14.30 -11.14
CA MET A 19 15.77 13.57 -9.94
C MET A 19 17.08 13.16 -9.26
N GLN A 20 17.50 13.99 -8.31
CA GLN A 20 18.75 13.82 -7.59
C GLN A 20 18.67 12.60 -6.67
N PRO A 21 19.76 11.84 -6.52
CA PRO A 21 19.83 10.73 -5.59
C PRO A 21 19.41 11.16 -4.17
N MET A 22 18.59 10.36 -3.50
CA MET A 22 17.91 10.75 -2.25
C MET A 22 18.52 10.10 -1.02
N THR A 23 18.58 10.83 0.09
CA THR A 23 18.77 10.18 1.41
C THR A 23 17.48 9.47 1.82
N ILE A 24 17.56 8.54 2.79
CA ILE A 24 16.38 7.82 3.29
C ILE A 24 15.27 8.76 3.80
N GLY A 25 15.64 9.89 4.41
CA GLY A 25 14.68 10.89 4.90
C GLY A 25 13.98 11.61 3.74
N LYS A 26 14.72 11.97 2.70
CA LYS A 26 14.14 12.57 1.48
C LYS A 26 13.25 11.58 0.74
N LEU A 27 13.69 10.32 0.61
CA LEU A 27 12.92 9.24 0.01
C LEU A 27 11.60 9.02 0.75
N ALA A 28 11.64 8.94 2.08
CA ALA A 28 10.44 8.79 2.90
C ALA A 28 9.45 9.94 2.65
N LYS A 29 9.94 11.18 2.66
CA LYS A 29 9.14 12.38 2.38
C LYS A 29 8.50 12.35 0.98
N GLU A 30 9.29 12.10 -0.07
CA GLU A 30 8.79 12.07 -1.45
C GLU A 30 7.82 10.91 -1.73
N SER A 31 7.93 9.83 -0.95
CA SER A 31 7.07 8.67 -1.06
C SER A 31 5.82 8.75 -0.16
N GLY A 32 5.72 9.77 0.68
CA GLY A 32 4.63 9.93 1.65
C GLY A 32 4.59 8.82 2.70
N VAL A 33 5.75 8.38 3.19
CA VAL A 33 5.89 7.41 4.28
C VAL A 33 6.87 7.91 5.34
N ASN A 34 6.90 7.26 6.49
CA ASN A 34 7.96 7.52 7.47
C ASN A 34 9.23 6.70 7.13
N VAL A 35 10.36 7.06 7.74
CA VAL A 35 11.65 6.40 7.52
C VAL A 35 11.61 4.92 7.93
N GLU A 36 10.84 4.58 8.96
CA GLU A 36 10.72 3.20 9.45
C GLU A 36 10.02 2.29 8.44
N THR A 37 9.03 2.81 7.71
CA THR A 37 8.36 2.12 6.60
C THR A 37 9.35 1.83 5.47
N VAL A 38 10.22 2.78 5.12
CA VAL A 38 11.29 2.54 4.12
C VAL A 38 12.20 1.42 4.59
N ARG A 39 12.72 1.51 5.83
CA ARG A 39 13.56 0.46 6.42
C ARG A 39 12.86 -0.88 6.51
N TYR A 40 11.55 -0.87 6.76
CA TYR A 40 10.74 -2.07 6.84
C TYR A 40 10.62 -2.75 5.48
N TYR A 41 10.38 -1.99 4.41
CA TYR A 41 10.39 -2.51 3.05
C TYR A 41 11.77 -3.02 2.61
N GLU A 42 12.87 -2.36 3.02
CA GLU A 42 14.23 -2.89 2.82
C GLU A 42 14.38 -4.28 3.48
N ARG A 43 14.01 -4.41 4.76
CA ARG A 43 14.10 -5.69 5.50
C ARG A 43 13.26 -6.80 4.89
N ARG A 44 12.13 -6.45 4.27
CA ARG A 44 11.25 -7.38 3.55
C ARG A 44 11.74 -7.67 2.12
N GLY A 45 12.80 -7.00 1.65
CA GLY A 45 13.35 -7.14 0.31
C GLY A 45 12.40 -6.63 -0.79
N LEU A 46 11.57 -5.63 -0.47
CA LEU A 46 10.69 -4.95 -1.41
C LEU A 46 11.34 -3.73 -2.08
N ILE A 47 12.37 -3.20 -1.43
CA ILE A 47 13.20 -2.11 -1.93
C ILE A 47 14.64 -2.56 -1.75
N GLU A 48 15.42 -2.43 -2.81
CA GLU A 48 16.85 -2.73 -2.72
C GLU A 48 17.52 -1.74 -1.77
N GLN A 49 18.31 -2.28 -0.84
CA GLN A 49 19.14 -1.45 0.01
C GLN A 49 20.37 -0.99 -0.81
N PRO A 50 20.55 0.33 -1.04
CA PRO A 50 21.64 0.80 -1.87
C PRO A 50 23.00 0.45 -1.26
N ARG A 51 23.88 -0.09 -2.11
CA ARG A 51 25.30 -0.29 -1.78
C ARG A 51 26.05 1.03 -1.80
N GLU A 52 25.65 1.93 -2.70
CA GLU A 52 26.24 3.26 -2.84
C GLU A 52 25.95 4.14 -1.61
N ARG A 53 27.00 4.82 -1.15
CA ARG A 53 26.94 5.72 0.00
C ARG A 53 27.61 7.03 -0.35
N ARG A 54 27.03 8.12 0.14
CA ARG A 54 27.66 9.44 0.14
C ARG A 54 28.00 9.79 1.59
N GLY A 55 29.25 9.54 1.98
CA GLY A 55 29.69 9.60 3.37
C GLY A 55 29.00 8.51 4.21
N ALA A 56 28.36 8.92 5.31
CA ALA A 56 27.64 8.01 6.22
C ALA A 56 26.23 7.62 5.74
N PHE A 57 25.73 8.22 4.64
CA PHE A 57 24.34 8.06 4.22
C PHE A 57 24.21 7.18 2.97
N ARG A 58 23.23 6.28 2.99
CA ARG A 58 22.78 5.56 1.79
C ARG A 58 22.06 6.51 0.85
N VAL A 59 22.24 6.26 -0.44
CA VAL A 59 21.71 7.07 -1.51
C VAL A 59 20.78 6.23 -2.37
N TYR A 60 19.53 6.65 -2.49
CA TYR A 60 18.49 5.94 -3.21
C TYR A 60 18.24 6.57 -4.57
N PRO A 61 18.02 5.74 -5.60
CA PRO A 61 17.66 6.25 -6.90
C PRO A 61 16.22 6.78 -6.87
N PRO A 62 15.86 7.70 -7.76
CA PRO A 62 14.54 8.33 -7.74
C PRO A 62 13.36 7.40 -7.93
N GLU A 63 13.56 6.32 -8.66
CA GLU A 63 12.59 5.26 -8.95
C GLU A 63 12.13 4.57 -7.66
N ALA A 64 12.95 4.58 -6.60
CA ALA A 64 12.60 4.03 -5.30
C ALA A 64 11.33 4.69 -4.72
N ALA A 65 11.12 5.99 -4.96
CA ALA A 65 9.91 6.66 -4.49
C ALA A 65 8.65 6.20 -5.24
N THR A 66 8.78 5.98 -6.55
CA THR A 66 7.69 5.44 -7.38
C THR A 66 7.37 4.00 -6.98
N LEU A 67 8.39 3.20 -6.64
CA LEU A 67 8.22 1.85 -6.12
C LEU A 67 7.48 1.85 -4.78
N ILE A 68 7.89 2.68 -3.81
CA ILE A 68 7.20 2.81 -2.51
C ILE A 68 5.73 3.19 -2.71
N ARG A 69 5.44 4.17 -3.56
CA ARG A 69 4.05 4.57 -3.85
C ARG A 69 3.25 3.42 -4.47
N SER A 70 3.87 2.59 -5.29
CA SER A 70 3.23 1.41 -5.89
C SER A 70 2.94 0.33 -4.84
N ILE A 71 3.88 0.07 -3.93
CA ILE A 71 3.69 -0.84 -2.79
C ILE A 71 2.51 -0.36 -1.93
N LYS A 72 2.44 0.94 -1.60
CA LYS A 72 1.31 1.49 -0.81
C LYS A 72 -0.04 1.30 -1.50
N ARG A 73 -0.12 1.57 -2.82
CA ARG A 73 -1.36 1.36 -3.57
C ARG A 73 -1.78 -0.10 -3.58
N ALA A 74 -0.84 -1.01 -3.78
CA ALA A 74 -1.14 -2.44 -3.73
C ALA A 74 -1.60 -2.90 -2.33
N GLN A 75 -1.00 -2.39 -1.25
CA GLN A 75 -1.49 -2.67 0.10
C GLN A 75 -2.91 -2.14 0.33
N ALA A 76 -3.26 -0.98 -0.23
CA ALA A 76 -4.61 -0.43 -0.15
C ALA A 76 -5.65 -1.28 -0.90
N LEU A 77 -5.22 -2.04 -1.92
CA LEU A 77 -6.04 -3.04 -2.63
C LEU A 77 -6.12 -4.38 -1.89
N GLY A 78 -5.50 -4.49 -0.71
CA GLY A 78 -5.54 -5.68 0.12
C GLY A 78 -4.39 -6.65 -0.10
N PHE A 79 -3.46 -6.38 -1.03
CA PHE A 79 -2.33 -7.27 -1.26
C PHE A 79 -1.39 -7.34 -0.06
N SER A 80 -0.97 -8.55 0.29
CA SER A 80 0.07 -8.76 1.30
C SER A 80 1.43 -8.32 0.76
N LEU A 81 2.38 -8.03 1.64
CA LEU A 81 3.75 -7.67 1.21
C LEU A 81 4.43 -8.80 0.42
N LYS A 82 4.03 -10.06 0.65
CA LYS A 82 4.52 -11.21 -0.11
C LYS A 82 3.97 -11.18 -1.53
N GLU A 83 2.66 -11.04 -1.71
CA GLU A 83 2.03 -10.90 -3.02
C GLU A 83 2.56 -9.68 -3.78
N ILE A 84 2.78 -8.56 -3.09
CA ILE A 84 3.37 -7.35 -3.70
C ILE A 84 4.77 -7.65 -4.21
N LYS A 85 5.58 -8.42 -3.46
CA LYS A 85 6.92 -8.81 -3.92
C LYS A 85 6.85 -9.65 -5.19
N GLU A 86 5.91 -10.59 -5.26
CA GLU A 86 5.67 -11.40 -6.45
C GLU A 86 5.21 -10.54 -7.65
N LEU A 87 4.27 -9.61 -7.44
CA LEU A 87 3.83 -8.65 -8.45
C LEU A 87 4.98 -7.76 -8.96
N MET A 88 5.86 -7.30 -8.06
CA MET A 88 7.01 -6.49 -8.45
C MET A 88 8.06 -7.31 -9.21
N ALA A 89 8.22 -8.60 -8.89
CA ALA A 89 9.11 -9.49 -9.64
C ALA A 89 8.61 -9.70 -11.08
N LEU A 90 7.30 -9.91 -11.26
CA LEU A 90 6.67 -10.00 -12.59
C LEU A 90 6.93 -8.73 -13.42
N ARG A 91 6.86 -7.53 -12.81
CA ARG A 91 7.13 -6.28 -13.53
C ARG A 91 8.57 -6.12 -14.03
N LEU A 92 9.52 -6.87 -13.50
CA LEU A 92 10.94 -6.82 -13.90
C LEU A 92 11.29 -7.87 -14.97
N ASP A 93 10.40 -8.83 -15.22
CA ASP A 93 10.59 -9.86 -16.22
C ASP A 93 9.97 -9.42 -17.55
N GLU A 94 10.80 -9.32 -18.59
CA GLU A 94 10.41 -8.91 -19.95
C GLU A 94 9.44 -9.91 -20.62
N GLN A 95 9.36 -11.14 -20.12
CA GLN A 95 8.45 -12.17 -20.62
C GLN A 95 7.08 -12.15 -19.93
N THR A 96 6.90 -11.33 -18.89
CA THR A 96 5.63 -11.25 -18.17
C THR A 96 4.51 -10.78 -19.08
N MET A 97 3.44 -11.56 -19.13
CA MET A 97 2.25 -11.20 -19.88
C MET A 97 1.23 -10.54 -18.96
N CYS A 98 0.33 -9.75 -19.55
CA CYS A 98 -0.79 -9.16 -18.81
C CYS A 98 -1.62 -10.23 -18.05
N GLY A 99 -1.67 -11.46 -18.59
CA GLY A 99 -2.32 -12.61 -17.97
C GLY A 99 -1.75 -12.99 -16.60
N ASP A 100 -0.45 -12.84 -16.36
CA ASP A 100 0.17 -13.19 -15.08
C ASP A 100 -0.25 -12.21 -13.96
N ILE A 101 -0.34 -10.93 -14.32
CA ILE A 101 -0.84 -9.88 -13.42
C ILE A 101 -2.34 -10.04 -13.17
N LEU A 102 -3.11 -10.36 -14.23
CA LEU A 102 -4.54 -10.63 -14.11
C LEU A 102 -4.79 -11.80 -13.15
N ALA A 103 -4.05 -12.90 -13.27
CA ALA A 103 -4.19 -14.06 -12.40
C ALA A 103 -3.93 -13.72 -10.91
N GLN A 104 -2.98 -12.83 -10.61
CA GLN A 104 -2.76 -12.34 -9.24
C GLN A 104 -3.96 -11.53 -8.73
N ALA A 105 -4.56 -10.70 -9.59
CA ALA A 105 -5.74 -9.92 -9.23
C ALA A 105 -6.98 -10.80 -9.02
N GLU A 106 -7.21 -11.80 -9.89
CA GLU A 106 -8.32 -12.75 -9.78
C GLU A 106 -8.23 -13.59 -8.50
N ARG A 107 -7.02 -14.07 -8.15
CA ARG A 107 -6.80 -14.71 -6.86
C ARG A 107 -7.15 -13.80 -5.69
N LYS A 108 -6.78 -12.52 -5.78
CA LYS A 108 -7.08 -11.56 -4.72
C LYS A 108 -8.57 -11.29 -4.57
N ILE A 109 -9.29 -11.22 -5.69
CA ILE A 109 -10.74 -11.10 -5.71
C ILE A 109 -11.39 -12.32 -5.02
N ALA A 110 -10.96 -13.53 -5.37
CA ALA A 110 -11.47 -14.75 -4.75
C ALA A 110 -11.25 -14.78 -3.23
N GLU A 111 -10.05 -14.42 -2.74
CA GLU A 111 -9.77 -14.31 -1.30
C GLU A 111 -10.70 -13.30 -0.60
N ILE A 112 -10.96 -12.16 -1.25
CA ILE A 112 -11.86 -11.13 -0.72
C ILE A 112 -13.29 -11.67 -0.66
N ASP A 113 -13.76 -12.37 -1.69
CA ASP A 113 -15.10 -12.94 -1.75
C ASP A 113 -15.33 -14.00 -0.67
N GLU A 114 -14.35 -14.88 -0.43
CA GLU A 114 -14.38 -15.85 0.67
C GLU A 114 -14.47 -15.17 2.04
N LYS A 115 -13.69 -14.09 2.23
CA LYS A 115 -13.71 -13.31 3.46
C LYS A 115 -15.05 -12.59 3.64
N LEU A 116 -15.62 -12.04 2.57
CA LEU A 116 -16.95 -11.42 2.59
C LEU A 116 -18.02 -12.44 2.94
N HIS A 117 -17.97 -13.66 2.38
CA HIS A 117 -18.88 -14.73 2.72
C HIS A 117 -18.81 -15.08 4.21
N SER A 118 -17.60 -15.28 4.73
CA SER A 118 -17.36 -15.59 6.15
C SER A 118 -17.84 -14.46 7.07
N LEU A 119 -17.52 -13.21 6.75
CA LEU A 119 -17.95 -12.05 7.54
C LEU A 119 -19.47 -11.85 7.51
N ARG A 120 -20.14 -12.16 6.39
CA ARG A 120 -21.61 -12.14 6.30
C ARG A 120 -22.24 -13.19 7.21
N ALA A 121 -21.68 -14.40 7.26
CA ALA A 121 -22.16 -15.46 8.14
C ALA A 121 -22.04 -15.05 9.62
N VAL A 122 -20.86 -14.56 10.03
CA VAL A 122 -20.63 -14.06 11.40
C VAL A 122 -21.58 -12.90 11.73
N LYS A 123 -21.74 -11.93 10.83
CA LYS A 123 -22.68 -10.82 11.02
C LYS A 123 -24.11 -11.33 11.21
N CYS A 124 -24.54 -12.32 10.43
CA CYS A 124 -25.88 -12.90 10.55
C CYS A 124 -26.10 -13.54 11.93
N GLN A 125 -25.13 -14.34 12.39
CA GLN A 125 -25.18 -14.95 13.72
C GLN A 125 -25.25 -13.89 14.84
N LEU A 126 -24.36 -12.90 14.81
CA LEU A 126 -24.37 -11.81 15.78
C LEU A 126 -25.67 -11.01 15.74
N THR A 127 -26.23 -10.77 14.55
CA THR A 127 -27.51 -10.07 14.39
C THR A 127 -28.64 -10.85 15.04
N ARG A 128 -28.68 -12.18 14.87
CA ARG A 128 -29.67 -13.05 15.51
C ARG A 128 -29.56 -13.01 17.03
N LEU A 129 -28.34 -13.15 17.57
CA LEU A 129 -28.12 -13.10 19.03
C LEU A 129 -28.51 -11.73 19.60
N ALA A 130 -28.13 -10.64 18.92
CA ALA A 130 -28.49 -9.29 19.32
C ALA A 130 -30.02 -9.08 19.31
N SER A 131 -30.73 -9.59 18.29
CA SER A 131 -32.19 -9.48 18.21
C SER A 131 -32.95 -10.29 19.26
N ALA A 132 -32.34 -11.36 19.78
CA ALA A 132 -32.92 -12.16 20.85
C ALA A 132 -32.68 -11.56 22.25
N CYS A 133 -31.72 -10.65 22.37
CA CYS A 133 -31.40 -9.98 23.63
C CYS A 133 -32.49 -8.96 23.97
N ARG A 134 -32.89 -8.91 25.24
CA ARG A 134 -33.79 -7.88 25.77
C ARG A 134 -33.00 -6.96 26.69
N GLU A 135 -33.11 -5.65 26.51
CA GLU A 135 -32.33 -4.66 27.27
C GLU A 135 -32.60 -4.71 28.78
N GLU A 136 -33.83 -5.07 29.18
CA GLU A 136 -34.29 -5.10 30.56
C GLU A 136 -34.22 -6.51 31.20
N ALA A 137 -33.67 -7.51 30.50
CA ALA A 137 -33.55 -8.86 31.04
C ALA A 137 -32.31 -9.02 31.94
N PRO A 138 -32.36 -9.88 32.98
CA PRO A 138 -31.18 -10.23 33.76
C PRO A 138 -30.08 -10.82 32.87
N ILE A 139 -28.81 -10.56 33.21
CA ILE A 139 -27.64 -11.06 32.49
C ILE A 139 -27.63 -12.60 32.36
N LEU A 140 -28.22 -13.30 33.34
CA LEU A 140 -28.38 -14.76 33.35
C LEU A 140 -29.27 -15.28 32.21
N GLU A 141 -30.12 -14.44 31.63
CA GLU A 141 -30.99 -14.74 30.48
C GLU A 141 -30.44 -14.15 29.16
N CYS A 142 -29.19 -13.66 29.15
CA CYS A 142 -28.60 -13.03 27.99
C CYS A 142 -28.20 -14.08 26.94
N PRO A 143 -28.86 -14.15 25.76
CA PRO A 143 -28.58 -15.17 24.76
C PRO A 143 -27.19 -15.01 24.13
N ILE A 144 -26.61 -13.82 24.17
CA ILE A 144 -25.23 -13.59 23.69
C ILE A 144 -24.22 -14.28 24.61
N LEU A 145 -24.37 -14.15 25.93
CA LEU A 145 -23.47 -14.78 26.89
C LEU A 145 -23.65 -16.29 26.91
N GLU A 146 -24.88 -16.78 26.81
CA GLU A 146 -25.17 -18.21 26.67
C GLU A 146 -24.45 -18.84 25.46
N ALA A 147 -24.50 -18.18 24.30
CA ALA A 147 -23.80 -18.61 23.10
C ALA A 147 -22.27 -18.57 23.23
N LEU A 148 -21.71 -17.59 23.96
CA LEU A 148 -20.27 -17.48 24.20
C LEU A 148 -19.75 -18.50 25.22
N ASP A 149 -20.57 -18.86 26.21
CA ASP A 149 -20.28 -19.88 27.22
C ASP A 149 -20.32 -21.31 26.66
N GLY A 150 -20.75 -21.49 25.41
CA GLY A 150 -20.88 -22.81 24.77
C GLY A 150 -22.00 -23.67 25.35
N LYS A 151 -22.98 -23.05 26.03
CA LYS A 151 -24.17 -23.71 26.54
C LYS A 151 -25.24 -23.67 25.45
N SER A 152 -25.15 -24.55 24.47
CA SER A 152 -26.17 -24.72 23.41
C SER A 152 -26.24 -26.17 22.96
#